data_AF-A0A383CL21-F1
#
_entry.id   AF-A0A383CL21-F1
#
_cell.length_a   1.000
_cell.length_b   1.000
_cell.length_c   1.000
_cell.angle_alpha   90.00
_cell.angle_beta   90.00
_cell.angle_gamma   90.00
#
_symmetry.space_group_name_H-M   'P 1'
#
loop_
_entity.id
_entity.type
_entity.pdbx_description
1 polymer ?
#
loop_
_entity_poly.entity_id
_entity_poly.type
_entity_poly.pdbx_seq_one_letter_code
_entity_poly.pdbx_strand_id
1 'polypeptide(L)'
;MPQLIDPNDVMFTQFEPKTQNRFIMYIEGIPAYTIKAASRPSIEFEEVALDHINVKRYVKGKGEWQTLDITLYDPVVPSAAQAVMEWVRLSHESVTGRDGYSDFYKKNVTFNLLG
;
A
#
# COMPACT_ATOMS: atom_id res chain seq x y z
N MET A 1 9.72 -21.62 -49.22
CA MET A 1 8.83 -20.46 -49.43
C MET A 1 9.17 -19.43 -48.36
N PRO A 2 9.48 -18.18 -48.70
CA PRO A 2 9.64 -17.13 -47.69
C PRO A 2 8.26 -16.87 -47.06
N GLN A 3 8.16 -17.05 -45.74
CA GLN A 3 6.97 -16.71 -44.98
C GLN A 3 6.96 -15.20 -44.78
N LEU A 4 5.94 -14.51 -45.30
CA LEU A 4 5.68 -13.11 -44.96
C LEU A 4 5.41 -13.04 -43.45
N ILE A 5 6.29 -12.36 -42.71
CA ILE A 5 6.07 -12.09 -41.29
C ILE A 5 4.97 -11.03 -41.20
N ASP A 6 3.94 -11.29 -40.41
CA ASP A 6 2.86 -10.32 -40.16
C ASP A 6 3.48 -9.05 -39.55
N PRO A 7 3.21 -7.85 -40.10
CA PRO A 7 3.78 -6.60 -39.58
C PRO A 7 3.54 -6.40 -38.08
N ASN A 8 2.49 -7.00 -37.50
CA ASN A 8 2.20 -6.94 -36.07
C ASN A 8 3.24 -7.67 -35.19
N ASP A 9 3.93 -8.68 -35.71
CA ASP A 9 5.00 -9.40 -35.00
C ASP A 9 6.37 -8.68 -35.10
N VAL A 10 6.49 -7.70 -36.01
CA VAL A 10 7.75 -6.95 -36.26
C VAL A 10 7.71 -5.55 -35.62
N MET A 11 6.51 -5.01 -35.37
CA MET A 11 6.35 -3.68 -34.78
C MET A 11 6.47 -3.75 -33.25
N PHE A 12 7.35 -2.90 -32.70
CA PHE A 12 7.46 -2.65 -31.27
C PHE A 12 6.08 -2.34 -30.68
N THR A 13 5.61 -3.20 -29.78
CA THR A 13 4.44 -2.87 -28.95
C THR A 13 4.85 -1.71 -28.06
N GLN A 14 4.22 -0.55 -28.25
CA GLN A 14 4.48 0.60 -27.40
C GLN A 14 4.00 0.27 -25.98
N PHE A 15 4.92 -0.14 -25.13
CA PHE A 15 4.67 -0.36 -23.71
C PHE A 15 5.26 0.81 -22.93
N GLU A 16 4.46 1.41 -22.05
CA GLU A 16 4.98 2.32 -21.04
C GLU A 16 5.20 1.53 -19.74
N PRO A 17 6.44 1.46 -19.22
CA PRO A 17 6.68 0.82 -17.95
C PRO A 17 6.01 1.63 -16.83
N LYS A 18 5.40 0.92 -15.88
CA LYS A 18 4.81 1.55 -14.69
C LYS A 18 5.87 2.37 -13.95
N THR A 19 5.66 3.67 -13.87
CA THR A 19 6.54 4.57 -13.11
C THR A 19 6.10 4.63 -11.65
N GLN A 20 7.05 4.75 -10.73
CA GLN A 20 6.77 4.78 -9.28
C GLN A 20 5.94 6.00 -8.85
N ASN A 21 5.98 7.09 -9.61
CA ASN A 21 5.29 8.35 -9.30
C ASN A 21 3.84 8.41 -9.82
N ARG A 22 3.37 7.41 -10.58
CA ARG A 22 2.01 7.38 -11.14
C ARG A 22 1.04 6.65 -10.22
N PHE A 23 0.77 7.24 -9.07
CA PHE A 23 -0.27 6.74 -8.17
C PHE A 23 -1.04 7.89 -7.56
N ILE A 24 -2.29 7.61 -7.20
CA ILE A 24 -3.11 8.48 -6.35
C ILE A 24 -3.61 7.60 -5.21
N MET A 25 -3.38 8.07 -3.99
CA MET A 25 -3.85 7.41 -2.77
C MET A 25 -4.92 8.28 -2.12
N TYR A 26 -6.04 7.67 -1.75
CA TYR A 26 -7.12 8.31 -1.01
C TYR A 26 -7.19 7.73 0.40
N ILE A 27 -7.06 8.60 1.39
CA ILE A 27 -7.26 8.31 2.80
C ILE A 27 -8.33 9.27 3.29
N GLU A 28 -9.36 8.78 3.95
CA GLU A 28 -10.47 9.61 4.41
C GLU A 28 -9.99 10.70 5.39
N GLY A 29 -10.26 11.97 5.07
CA GLY A 29 -9.83 13.13 5.86
C GLY A 29 -8.38 13.59 5.63
N ILE A 30 -7.59 12.92 4.80
CA ILE A 30 -6.27 13.39 4.38
C ILE A 30 -6.31 13.74 2.88
N PRO A 31 -5.95 14.96 2.47
CA PRO A 31 -5.94 15.32 1.06
C PRO A 31 -4.90 14.52 0.26
N ALA A 32 -5.32 13.88 -0.84
CA ALA A 32 -4.48 12.98 -1.64
C ALA A 32 -3.19 13.63 -2.16
N TYR A 33 -3.22 14.94 -2.46
CA TYR A 33 -2.05 15.68 -2.97
C TYR A 33 -0.92 15.86 -1.94
N THR A 34 -1.21 15.64 -0.64
CA THR A 34 -0.18 15.70 0.41
C THR A 34 0.64 14.41 0.49
N ILE A 35 0.17 13.30 -0.08
CA ILE A 35 0.84 12.00 0.00
C ILE A 35 1.98 11.94 -1.02
N LYS A 36 3.22 11.84 -0.52
CA LYS A 36 4.44 11.87 -1.34
C LYS A 36 4.85 10.49 -1.80
N ALA A 37 4.99 9.57 -0.85
CA ALA A 37 5.44 8.21 -1.10
C ALA A 37 4.78 7.26 -0.11
N ALA A 38 4.38 6.10 -0.60
CA ALA A 38 3.87 5.02 0.20
C ALA A 38 4.43 3.71 -0.34
N SER A 39 4.71 2.77 0.56
CA SER A 39 5.06 1.41 0.17
C SER A 39 3.84 0.67 -0.38
N ARG A 40 4.05 -0.39 -1.16
CA ARG A 40 2.95 -1.29 -1.51
C ARG A 40 2.62 -2.14 -0.28
N PRO A 41 1.34 -2.36 0.06
CA PRO A 41 0.98 -3.32 1.10
C PRO A 41 1.56 -4.69 0.76
N SER A 42 2.30 -5.26 1.70
CA SER A 42 2.86 -6.61 1.59
C SER A 42 2.24 -7.51 2.65
N ILE A 43 2.11 -8.78 2.28
CA ILE A 43 1.73 -9.86 3.20
C ILE A 43 2.94 -10.77 3.27
N GLU A 44 3.43 -11.01 4.47
CA GLU A 44 4.45 -12.02 4.72
C GLU A 44 3.76 -13.32 5.14
N PHE A 45 4.21 -14.43 4.56
CA PHE A 45 3.75 -15.75 4.96
C PHE A 45 4.91 -16.46 5.62
N GLU A 46 4.78 -16.76 6.90
CA GLU A 46 5.78 -17.55 7.60
C GLU A 46 5.86 -18.95 7.00
N GLU A 47 7.06 -19.52 6.95
CA GLU A 47 7.26 -20.91 6.51
C GLU A 47 7.51 -21.80 7.73
N VAL A 48 6.70 -22.83 7.89
CA VAL A 48 6.89 -23.85 8.92
C VAL A 48 7.65 -25.01 8.30
N ALA A 49 8.91 -25.18 8.67
CA ALA A 49 9.71 -26.31 8.26
C ALA A 49 9.32 -27.56 9.05
N LEU A 50 8.89 -28.60 8.35
CA LEU A 50 8.69 -29.93 8.87
C LEU A 50 9.87 -30.80 8.45
N ASP A 51 10.71 -31.15 9.42
CA ASP A 51 11.84 -32.03 9.20
C ASP A 51 11.37 -33.49 9.22
N HIS A 52 11.65 -34.23 8.14
CA HIS A 52 11.39 -35.66 8.05
C HIS A 52 12.63 -36.41 7.57
N ILE A 53 13.31 -37.05 8.53
CA ILE A 53 14.55 -37.82 8.32
C ILE A 53 15.63 -36.91 7.67
N ASN A 54 15.85 -37.06 6.36
CA ASN A 54 16.88 -36.32 5.62
C ASN A 54 16.28 -35.23 4.71
N VAL A 55 14.97 -34.99 4.77
CA VAL A 55 14.26 -34.04 3.91
C VAL A 55 13.55 -33.00 4.76
N LYS A 56 13.65 -31.74 4.37
CA LYS A 56 12.84 -30.65 4.92
C LYS A 56 11.69 -30.35 3.98
N ARG A 57 10.47 -30.26 4.52
CA ARG A 57 9.28 -29.80 3.77
C ARG A 57 8.82 -28.49 4.37
N TYR A 58 8.55 -27.51 3.52
CA TYR A 58 8.03 -26.21 3.95
C TYR A 58 6.51 -26.22 3.78
N VAL A 59 5.80 -25.98 4.87
CA VAL A 59 4.35 -25.77 4.87
C VAL A 59 4.09 -24.28 5.10
N LYS A 60 3.12 -23.73 4.36
CA LYS A 60 2.71 -22.34 4.52
C LYS A 60 2.13 -22.12 5.92
N GLY A 61 2.76 -21.23 6.68
CA GLY A 61 2.33 -20.77 8.00
C GLY A 61 1.29 -19.66 7.93
N LYS A 62 1.23 -18.83 8.98
CA LYS A 62 0.28 -17.72 9.07
C LYS A 62 0.68 -16.58 8.13
N GLY A 63 -0.33 -15.86 7.62
CA GLY A 63 -0.13 -14.66 6.83
C GLY A 63 -0.32 -13.43 7.69
N GLU A 64 0.70 -12.57 7.74
CA GLU A 64 0.68 -11.32 8.49
C GLU A 64 0.80 -10.14 7.52
N TRP A 65 -0.09 -9.16 7.70
CA TRP A 65 0.01 -7.89 6.98
C TRP A 65 1.12 -7.06 7.59
N GLN A 66 2.06 -6.63 6.75
CA GLN A 66 3.16 -5.79 7.19
C GLN A 66 2.70 -4.34 7.41
N THR A 67 3.44 -3.63 8.26
CA THR A 67 3.21 -2.21 8.51
C THR A 67 3.42 -1.40 7.24
N LEU A 68 2.49 -0.48 6.96
CA LEU A 68 2.54 0.39 5.81
C LEU A 68 3.10 1.77 6.21
N ASP A 69 4.26 2.11 5.68
CA ASP A 69 4.85 3.45 5.84
C ASP A 69 4.35 4.40 4.74
N ILE A 70 3.79 5.53 5.17
CA ILE A 70 3.30 6.60 4.30
C ILE A 70 4.01 7.90 4.68
N THR A 71 4.59 8.57 3.69
CA THR A 71 5.23 9.87 3.84
C THR A 71 4.36 10.95 3.22
N LEU A 72 4.12 12.02 3.99
CA LEU A 72 3.32 13.16 3.57
C LEU A 72 4.19 14.43 3.49
N TYR A 73 3.83 15.32 2.58
CA TYR A 73 4.24 16.72 2.60
C TYR A 73 3.40 17.46 3.64
N ASP A 74 4.06 18.25 4.49
CA ASP A 74 3.37 19.09 5.48
C ASP A 74 3.44 20.57 5.03
N PRO A 75 2.41 21.08 4.34
CA PRO A 75 2.31 22.50 4.04
C PRO A 75 1.78 23.29 5.24
N VAL A 76 2.02 24.60 5.27
CA VAL A 76 1.60 25.47 6.39
C VAL A 76 0.07 25.49 6.54
N VAL A 77 -0.67 25.52 5.43
CA VAL A 77 -2.14 25.45 5.40
C VAL A 77 -2.59 24.70 4.15
N PRO A 78 -3.43 23.65 4.23
CA PRO A 78 -3.84 22.90 5.42
C PRO A 78 -2.74 21.93 5.88
N SER A 79 -2.42 21.88 7.18
CA SER A 79 -1.37 20.98 7.70
C SER A 79 -1.78 19.51 7.61
N ALA A 80 -0.89 18.71 7.00
CA ALA A 80 -1.07 17.27 6.91
C ALA A 80 -0.77 16.60 8.25
N ALA A 81 0.21 17.12 9.00
CA ALA A 81 0.53 16.64 10.33
C ALA A 81 -0.66 16.81 11.28
N GLN A 82 -1.33 17.96 11.23
CA GLN A 82 -2.55 18.18 12.03
C GLN A 82 -3.65 17.17 11.71
N ALA A 83 -3.93 16.92 10.41
CA ALA A 83 -4.96 15.96 10.01
C ALA A 83 -4.67 14.54 10.50
N VAL A 84 -3.40 14.11 10.49
CA VAL A 84 -2.97 12.82 11.05
C VAL A 84 -3.16 12.80 12.57
N MET A 85 -2.78 13.86 13.27
CA MET A 85 -2.92 13.95 14.74
C MET A 85 -4.39 13.90 15.17
N GLU A 86 -5.28 14.60 14.46
CA GLU A 86 -6.72 14.55 14.71
C GLU A 86 -7.31 13.16 14.44
N TRP A 87 -6.82 12.47 13.40
CA TRP A 87 -7.22 11.10 13.11
C TRP A 87 -6.76 10.14 14.22
N VAL A 88 -5.51 10.21 14.67
CA VAL A 88 -5.01 9.39 15.79
C VAL A 88 -5.80 9.65 17.07
N ARG A 89 -6.19 10.90 17.33
CA ARG A 89 -7.00 11.27 18.49
C ARG A 89 -8.39 10.60 18.51
N LEU A 90 -8.92 10.15 17.36
CA LEU A 90 -10.17 9.40 17.31
C LEU A 90 -10.07 8.01 17.94
N SER A 91 -8.88 7.40 18.05
CA SER A 91 -8.72 6.09 18.69
C SER A 91 -8.67 6.24 20.21
N HIS A 92 -7.85 7.16 20.70
CA HIS A 92 -7.70 7.48 22.11
C HIS A 92 -7.54 8.99 22.30
N GLU A 93 -8.46 9.60 23.03
CA GLU A 93 -8.41 11.02 23.36
C GLU A 93 -7.57 11.24 24.63
N SER A 94 -6.38 11.81 24.48
CA SER A 94 -5.42 11.97 25.58
C SER A 94 -5.86 12.91 26.71
N VAL A 95 -6.75 13.87 26.45
CA VAL A 95 -7.17 14.88 27.44
C VAL A 95 -8.25 14.34 28.37
N THR A 96 -9.21 13.60 27.82
CA THR A 96 -10.37 13.06 28.56
C THR A 96 -10.19 11.59 28.94
N GLY A 97 -9.21 10.91 28.33
CA GLY A 97 -8.99 9.47 28.50
C GLY A 97 -10.05 8.61 27.82
N ARG A 98 -10.85 9.17 26.91
CA ARG A 98 -11.94 8.46 26.23
C ARG A 98 -11.43 7.72 24.99
N ASP A 99 -11.82 6.46 24.88
CA ASP A 99 -11.61 5.67 23.66
C ASP A 99 -12.75 5.87 22.66
N GLY A 100 -12.40 5.96 21.37
CA GLY A 100 -13.36 6.07 20.29
C GLY A 100 -13.79 4.69 19.74
N TYR A 101 -14.88 4.67 18.99
CA TYR A 101 -15.33 3.43 18.35
C TYR A 101 -14.46 3.08 17.14
N SER A 102 -14.25 1.78 16.92
CA SER A 102 -13.45 1.27 15.81
C SER A 102 -13.90 1.76 14.45
N ASP A 103 -15.20 1.99 14.27
CA ASP A 103 -15.76 2.48 13.01
C ASP A 103 -15.31 3.92 12.67
N PHE A 104 -14.96 4.74 13.67
CA PHE A 104 -14.53 6.12 13.44
C PHE A 104 -13.04 6.24 13.13
N TYR A 105 -12.18 5.46 13.80
CA TYR A 105 -10.73 5.57 13.62
C TYR A 105 -10.18 4.59 12.59
N LYS A 106 -10.87 3.47 12.27
CA LYS A 106 -10.46 2.57 11.19
C LYS A 106 -11.01 3.08 9.87
N LYS A 107 -10.14 3.73 9.09
CA LYS A 107 -10.48 4.31 7.80
C LYS A 107 -10.05 3.40 6.65
N ASN A 108 -10.81 3.46 5.56
CA ASN A 108 -10.46 2.77 4.32
C ASN A 108 -9.41 3.56 3.55
N VAL A 109 -8.43 2.86 2.98
CA VAL A 109 -7.42 3.43 2.10
C VAL A 109 -7.64 2.87 0.69
N THR A 110 -7.80 3.74 -0.29
CA THR A 110 -7.93 3.35 -1.70
C THR A 110 -6.67 3.75 -2.46
N PHE A 111 -6.00 2.77 -3.05
CA PHE A 111 -4.80 2.96 -3.83
C PHE A 111 -5.08 2.79 -5.32
N ASN A 112 -5.00 3.87 -6.08
CA ASN A 112 -5.18 3.87 -7.52
C ASN A 112 -3.81 4.02 -8.19
N LEU A 113 -3.34 2.94 -8.80
CA LEU A 113 -2.18 2.99 -9.68
C LEU A 113 -2.65 3.43 -11.06
N LEU A 114 -2.12 4.55 -11.55
CA LEU A 114 -2.35 4.99 -12.92
C LEU A 114 -1.45 4.14 -13.82
N GLY A 115 -2.07 3.24 -14.57
CA GLY A 115 -1.42 2.37 -15.55
C GLY A 115 -0.96 3.11 -16.79
#